data_AF-A0A659UMD2-F1
#
_entry.id   AF-A0A659UMD2-F1
#
_cell.length_a   1.000
_cell.length_b   1.000
_cell.length_c   1.000
_cell.angle_alpha   90.00
_cell.angle_beta   90.00
_cell.angle_gamma   90.00
#
_symmetry.space_group_name_H-M   'P 1'
#
loop_
_entity.id
_entity.type
_entity.pdbx_description
1 polymer ?
#
loop_
_entity_poly.entity_id
_entity_poly.type
_entity_poly.pdbx_seq_one_letter_code
_entity_poly.pdbx_strand_id
1 'polypeptide(L)'
;ATRRNAGAGARTLGRGLAGIRSLLRFLERRGLANAAGAAALRAPRQPKSLPKPLTASDARQVVSVEGQLAEEPWIAARNAAVLTLLYGSGLRISEALGLSAADLASEADTVLRVTGKGG
;
A
#
# COMPACT_ATOMS: atom_id res chain seq x y z
N ALA A 1 -28.35 2.60 -0.54
CA ALA A 1 -28.43 2.58 -2.02
C ALA A 1 -27.59 3.68 -2.64
N THR A 2 -27.72 4.94 -2.20
CA THR A 2 -27.08 6.14 -2.78
C THR A 2 -25.59 6.02 -3.07
N ARG A 3 -24.74 5.61 -2.11
CA ARG A 3 -23.28 5.51 -2.35
C ARG A 3 -22.91 4.45 -3.40
N ARG A 4 -23.66 3.34 -3.47
CA ARG A 4 -23.45 2.31 -4.49
C ARG A 4 -23.85 2.83 -5.87
N ASN A 5 -24.96 3.56 -5.94
CA ASN A 5 -25.44 4.19 -7.17
C ASN A 5 -24.49 5.30 -7.65
N ALA A 6 -23.76 5.94 -6.72
CA ALA A 6 -22.68 6.88 -7.01
C ALA A 6 -21.32 6.20 -7.32
N GLY A 7 -21.30 4.89 -7.61
CA GLY A 7 -20.09 4.19 -8.07
C GLY A 7 -19.18 3.63 -6.98
N ALA A 8 -19.54 3.72 -5.69
CA ALA A 8 -18.70 3.14 -4.63
C ALA A 8 -18.68 1.60 -4.72
N GLY A 9 -17.50 1.05 -4.99
CA GLY A 9 -17.26 -0.39 -4.99
C GLY A 9 -17.44 -1.03 -3.61
N ALA A 10 -17.58 -2.36 -3.59
CA ALA A 10 -17.76 -3.12 -2.36
C ALA A 10 -16.69 -2.79 -1.31
N ARG A 11 -15.42 -2.65 -1.71
CA ARG A 11 -14.27 -2.39 -0.81
C ARG A 11 -14.44 -1.08 -0.05
N THR A 12 -14.78 -0.02 -0.77
CA THR A 12 -15.01 1.31 -0.20
C THR A 12 -16.17 1.27 0.80
N LEU A 13 -17.29 0.65 0.43
CA LEU A 13 -18.46 0.52 1.31
C LEU A 13 -18.14 -0.29 2.57
N GLY A 14 -17.38 -1.38 2.43
CA GLY A 14 -16.93 -2.21 3.55
C GLY A 14 -16.05 -1.44 4.54
N ARG A 15 -15.09 -0.65 4.04
CA ARG A 15 -14.24 0.23 4.88
C ARG A 15 -15.06 1.30 5.61
N GLY A 16 -16.02 1.91 4.92
CA GLY A 16 -16.93 2.88 5.55
C GLY A 16 -17.74 2.27 6.69
N LEU A 17 -18.31 1.08 6.49
CA LEU A 17 -19.06 0.38 7.54
C LEU A 17 -18.16 -0.02 8.73
N ALA A 18 -16.91 -0.42 8.47
CA ALA A 18 -15.94 -0.72 9.53
C ALA A 18 -15.66 0.53 10.40
N GLY A 19 -15.51 1.71 9.77
CA GLY A 19 -15.35 2.97 10.49
C GLY A 19 -16.56 3.32 11.37
N ILE A 20 -17.77 3.21 10.82
CA ILE A 20 -19.02 3.44 11.58
C ILE A 20 -19.14 2.50 12.78
N ARG A 21 -18.86 1.20 12.59
CA ARG A 21 -18.87 0.23 13.70
C ARG A 21 -17.84 0.56 14.77
N SER A 22 -16.63 0.98 14.37
CA SER A 22 -15.58 1.36 15.31
C SER A 22 -16.00 2.57 16.16
N LEU A 23 -16.60 3.58 15.52
CA LEU A 23 -17.13 4.77 16.20
C LEU A 23 -18.26 4.42 17.18
N LEU A 24 -19.26 3.64 16.74
CA LEU A 24 -20.40 3.28 17.59
C LEU A 24 -19.98 2.41 18.77
N ARG A 25 -19.04 1.47 18.58
CA ARG A 25 -18.44 0.71 19.69
C ARG A 25 -17.72 1.62 20.68
N PHE A 26 -17.04 2.66 20.19
CA PHE A 26 -16.39 3.63 21.06
C PHE A 26 -17.40 4.45 21.87
N LEU A 27 -18.50 4.88 21.26
CA LEU A 27 -19.58 5.61 21.93
C LEU A 27 -20.33 4.73 22.94
N GLU A 28 -20.56 3.46 22.62
CA GLU A 28 -21.18 2.48 23.51
C GLU A 28 -20.35 2.25 24.77
N ARG A 29 -19.02 2.13 24.64
CA ARG A 29 -18.12 2.06 25.81
C ARG A 29 -18.17 3.32 26.69
N ARG A 30 -18.65 4.44 26.17
CA ARG A 30 -18.84 5.70 26.90
C ARG A 30 -20.28 5.92 27.36
N GLY A 31 -21.18 4.97 27.12
CA GLY A 31 -22.60 5.09 27.45
C GLY A 31 -23.38 6.08 26.57
N LEU A 32 -22.84 6.49 25.42
CA LEU A 32 -23.41 7.55 24.57
C LEU A 32 -24.28 7.03 23.42
N ALA A 33 -24.17 5.76 23.05
CA ALA A 33 -24.96 5.15 21.97
C ALA A 33 -25.02 3.63 22.11
N ASN A 34 -26.00 2.98 21.46
CA ASN A 34 -26.08 1.52 21.34
C ASN A 34 -25.53 1.08 19.98
N ALA A 35 -24.58 0.14 19.95
CA ALA A 35 -23.94 -0.32 18.72
C ALA A 35 -24.62 -1.52 18.03
N ALA A 36 -25.67 -2.10 18.63
CA ALA A 36 -26.31 -3.33 18.15
C ALA A 36 -26.80 -3.23 16.69
N GLY A 37 -27.41 -2.10 16.31
CA GLY A 37 -27.88 -1.89 14.93
C GLY A 37 -26.75 -1.90 13.89
N ALA A 38 -25.59 -1.33 14.23
CA ALA A 38 -24.44 -1.32 13.32
C ALA A 38 -23.70 -2.66 13.27
N ALA A 39 -23.77 -3.45 14.34
CA ALA A 39 -23.25 -4.82 14.37
C ALA A 39 -24.07 -5.74 13.45
N ALA A 40 -25.40 -5.57 13.40
CA ALA A 40 -26.30 -6.37 12.58
C ALA A 40 -26.22 -6.06 11.07
N LEU A 41 -25.73 -4.88 10.67
CA LEU A 41 -25.59 -4.51 9.25
C LEU A 41 -24.61 -5.41 8.52
N ARG A 42 -25.01 -6.02 7.40
CA ARG A 42 -24.13 -6.87 6.58
C ARG A 42 -23.22 -6.03 5.68
N ALA A 43 -21.91 -6.29 5.73
CA ALA A 43 -20.97 -5.67 4.80
C ALA A 43 -21.14 -6.25 3.38
N PRO A 44 -20.94 -5.44 2.32
CA PRO A 44 -20.92 -5.95 0.95
C PRO A 44 -19.84 -7.02 0.78
N ARG A 45 -20.18 -8.11 0.08
CA ARG A 45 -19.23 -9.18 -0.23
C ARG A 45 -18.14 -8.62 -1.13
N GLN A 46 -16.88 -8.76 -0.69
CA GLN A 46 -15.73 -8.40 -1.51
C GLN A 46 -15.48 -9.50 -2.54
N PRO A 47 -15.35 -9.18 -3.83
CA PRO A 47 -14.80 -10.13 -4.78
C PRO A 47 -13.35 -10.45 -4.36
N LYS A 48 -12.99 -11.74 -4.35
CA LYS A 48 -11.62 -12.18 -4.17
C LYS A 48 -10.94 -12.13 -5.54
N SER A 49 -10.09 -11.14 -5.76
CA SER A 49 -9.20 -11.09 -6.91
C SER A 49 -7.79 -11.42 -6.43
N LEU A 50 -7.13 -12.37 -7.09
CA LEU A 50 -5.69 -12.51 -6.93
C LEU A 50 -5.01 -11.31 -7.64
N PRO A 51 -4.03 -10.66 -7.01
CA PRO A 51 -3.16 -9.74 -7.73
C PRO A 51 -2.56 -10.43 -8.94
N LYS A 52 -2.42 -9.73 -10.07
CA LYS A 52 -1.68 -10.24 -11.22
C LYS A 52 -0.21 -9.87 -10.99
N PRO A 53 0.66 -10.82 -10.60
CA PRO A 53 2.06 -10.53 -10.43
C PRO A 53 2.71 -10.23 -11.79
N LEU A 54 3.80 -9.47 -11.78
CA LEU A 54 4.67 -9.36 -12.95
C LEU A 54 5.31 -10.72 -13.24
N THR A 55 5.55 -11.00 -14.52
CA THR A 55 6.41 -12.11 -14.91
C THR A 55 7.87 -11.80 -14.55
N ALA A 56 8.73 -12.81 -14.51
CA ALA A 56 10.15 -12.59 -14.26
C ALA A 56 10.82 -11.70 -15.31
N SER A 57 10.37 -11.75 -16.57
CA SER A 57 10.85 -10.86 -17.63
C SER A 57 10.40 -9.42 -17.40
N ASP A 58 9.11 -9.21 -17.07
CA ASP A 58 8.59 -7.87 -16.84
C ASP A 58 9.25 -7.25 -15.61
N ALA A 59 9.47 -8.03 -14.55
CA ALA A 59 10.17 -7.56 -13.36
C ALA A 59 11.59 -7.09 -13.69
N ARG A 60 12.34 -7.86 -14.50
CA ARG A 60 13.68 -7.45 -14.96
C ARG A 60 13.66 -6.19 -15.82
N GLN A 61 12.67 -6.05 -16.69
CA GLN A 61 12.53 -4.86 -17.53
C GLN A 61 12.20 -3.62 -16.70
N VAL A 62 11.27 -3.74 -15.75
CA VAL A 62 10.80 -2.62 -14.92
C VAL A 62 11.91 -2.08 -14.00
N VAL A 63 12.87 -2.91 -13.59
CA VAL A 63 14.00 -2.47 -12.74
C VAL A 63 15.21 -1.99 -13.54
N SER A 64 15.23 -2.17 -14.87
CA SER A 64 16.35 -1.74 -15.72
C SER A 64 16.26 -0.24 -16.03
N VAL A 65 17.42 0.39 -16.28
CA VAL A 65 17.49 1.81 -16.65
C VAL A 65 16.88 2.02 -18.05
N GLU A 66 17.14 1.09 -18.96
CA GLU A 66 16.63 1.08 -20.34
C GLU A 66 15.10 0.93 -20.39
N GLY A 67 14.51 0.29 -19.37
CA GLY A 67 13.07 0.15 -19.21
C GLY A 67 12.36 1.41 -18.73
N GLN A 68 13.09 2.47 -18.36
CA GLN A 68 12.48 3.69 -17.84
C GLN A 68 12.10 4.67 -18.95
N LEU A 69 10.89 5.20 -18.86
CA LEU A 69 10.36 6.23 -19.76
C LEU A 69 10.68 7.64 -19.23
N ALA A 70 11.96 7.94 -19.00
CA ALA A 70 12.42 9.25 -18.54
C ALA A 70 13.45 9.85 -19.50
N GLU A 71 13.31 11.13 -19.83
CA GLU A 71 14.21 11.82 -20.76
C GLU A 71 15.56 12.12 -20.11
N GLU A 72 15.58 12.51 -18.83
CA GLU A 72 16.82 12.79 -18.12
C GLU A 72 17.46 11.50 -17.57
N PRO A 73 18.75 11.24 -17.86
CA PRO A 73 19.44 10.03 -17.43
C PRO A 73 19.41 9.78 -15.92
N TRP A 74 19.50 10.83 -15.10
CA TRP A 74 19.47 10.71 -13.64
C TRP A 74 18.08 10.30 -13.11
N ILE A 75 17.00 10.69 -13.80
CA ILE A 75 15.63 10.29 -13.43
C ILE A 75 15.42 8.81 -13.77
N ALA A 76 15.90 8.37 -14.93
CA ALA A 76 15.89 6.96 -15.29
C ALA A 76 16.64 6.10 -14.25
N ALA A 77 17.86 6.50 -13.88
CA ALA A 77 18.64 5.81 -12.84
C ALA A 77 17.91 5.77 -11.49
N ARG A 78 17.33 6.89 -11.05
CA ARG A 78 16.54 6.97 -9.81
C ARG A 78 15.33 6.03 -9.84
N ASN A 79 14.55 6.04 -10.93
CA ASN A 79 13.35 5.22 -11.05
C ASN A 79 13.70 3.72 -11.05
N ALA A 80 14.74 3.34 -11.79
CA ALA A 80 15.28 1.98 -11.78
C ALA A 80 15.73 1.54 -10.38
N ALA A 81 16.45 2.41 -9.64
CA ALA A 81 16.86 2.13 -8.27
C ALA A 81 15.67 1.94 -7.31
N VAL A 82 14.67 2.84 -7.36
CA VAL A 82 13.46 2.71 -6.53
C VAL A 82 12.70 1.42 -6.88
N LEU A 83 12.51 1.11 -8.15
CA LEU A 83 11.82 -0.10 -8.58
C LEU A 83 12.58 -1.37 -8.19
N THR A 84 13.92 -1.32 -8.21
CA THR A 84 14.78 -2.41 -7.70
C THR A 84 14.56 -2.64 -6.21
N LEU A 85 14.42 -1.59 -5.41
CA LEU A 85 14.13 -1.74 -3.98
C LEU A 85 12.72 -2.31 -3.72
N LEU A 86 11.73 -1.94 -4.54
CA LEU A 86 10.37 -2.46 -4.40
C LEU A 86 10.24 -3.93 -4.84
N TYR A 87 10.78 -4.29 -6.00
CA TYR A 87 10.63 -5.62 -6.59
C TYR A 87 11.76 -6.59 -6.24
N GLY A 88 12.97 -6.09 -6.01
CA GLY A 88 14.16 -6.89 -5.70
C GLY A 88 14.30 -7.21 -4.22
N SER A 89 13.99 -6.25 -3.33
CA SER A 89 14.10 -6.43 -1.87
C SER A 89 12.77 -6.32 -1.11
N GLY A 90 11.66 -6.04 -1.80
CA GLY A 90 10.32 -6.11 -1.21
C GLY A 90 9.98 -4.95 -0.27
N LEU A 91 10.70 -3.82 -0.36
CA LEU A 91 10.40 -2.63 0.43
C LEU A 91 9.01 -2.11 0.07
N ARG A 92 8.32 -1.54 1.06
CA ARG A 92 7.14 -0.72 0.78
C ARG A 92 7.57 0.61 0.17
N ILE A 93 6.68 1.24 -0.60
CA ILE A 93 6.96 2.54 -1.22
C ILE A 93 7.42 3.60 -0.22
N SER A 94 6.80 3.66 0.96
CA SER A 94 7.20 4.62 2.01
C SER A 94 8.57 4.30 2.62
N GLU A 95 8.94 3.03 2.69
CA GLU A 95 10.23 2.58 3.21
C GLU A 95 11.33 2.94 2.19
N ALA A 96 11.12 2.64 0.90
CA ALA A 96 12.07 2.98 -0.16
C ALA A 96 12.27 4.49 -0.34
N LEU A 97 11.20 5.28 -0.28
CA LEU A 97 11.28 6.75 -0.39
C LEU A 97 11.83 7.42 0.88
N GLY A 98 11.87 6.69 2.01
CA GLY A 98 12.42 7.18 3.27
C GLY A 98 13.93 6.99 3.39
N LEU A 99 14.56 6.28 2.45
CA LEU A 99 16.01 6.07 2.45
C LEU A 99 16.77 7.32 2.05
N SER A 100 17.92 7.49 2.67
CA SER A 100 18.90 8.53 2.43
C SER A 100 20.25 7.92 2.05
N ALA A 101 21.14 8.74 1.50
CA ALA A 101 22.51 8.29 1.22
C ALA A 101 23.25 7.84 2.49
N ALA A 102 22.88 8.34 3.67
CA ALA A 102 23.49 7.93 4.94
C ALA A 102 23.10 6.51 5.38
N ASP A 103 22.02 5.96 4.83
CA ASP A 103 21.61 4.57 5.08
C ASP A 103 22.48 3.56 4.32
N LEU A 104 23.23 4.04 3.33
CA LEU A 104 24.29 3.32 2.63
C LEU A 104 25.63 3.73 3.26
N ALA A 105 26.15 2.94 4.21
CA ALA A 105 27.36 3.31 4.94
C ALA A 105 28.62 3.23 4.06
N SER A 106 28.61 2.37 3.05
CA SER A 106 29.69 2.22 2.05
C SER A 106 29.15 1.76 0.69
N GLU A 107 29.84 2.11 -0.39
CA GLU A 107 29.58 1.54 -1.73
C GLU A 107 29.82 0.03 -1.79
N ALA A 108 30.58 -0.52 -0.84
CA ALA A 108 30.83 -1.97 -0.73
C ALA A 108 29.71 -2.71 0.03
N ASP A 109 28.76 -2.00 0.63
CA ASP A 109 27.72 -2.62 1.44
C ASP A 109 26.74 -3.41 0.56
N THR A 110 26.52 -4.66 0.93
CA THR A 110 25.51 -5.53 0.29
C THR A 110 24.24 -5.66 1.11
N VAL A 111 24.11 -4.88 2.20
CA VAL A 111 23.02 -4.95 3.17
C VAL A 111 22.51 -3.55 3.45
N LEU A 112 21.19 -3.39 3.44
CA LEU A 112 20.51 -2.14 3.77
C LEU A 112 19.60 -2.34 4.98
N ARG A 113 19.74 -1.49 6.01
CA ARG A 113 18.84 -1.50 7.17
C ARG A 113 17.63 -0.62 6.88
N VAL A 114 16.44 -1.14 7.15
CA VAL A 114 15.18 -0.45 6.89
C VAL A 114 14.29 -0.50 8.13
N THR A 115 13.77 0.65 8.54
CA THR A 115 12.81 0.76 9.64
C THR A 115 11.42 0.36 9.16
N GLY A 116 10.85 -0.67 9.78
CA GLY A 116 9.56 -1.22 9.39
C GLY A 116 8.36 -0.51 10.04
N LYS A 117 7.17 -1.10 9.89
CA LYS A 117 5.99 -0.66 10.66
C LYS A 117 6.19 -1.02 12.13
N GLY A 118 6.15 -0.02 13.00
CA GLY A 118 6.23 -0.18 14.45
C GLY A 118 7.51 0.34 15.08
N GLY A 119 8.48 0.80 14.26
CA GLY A 119 9.86 1.03 14.70
C GLY A 119 10.70 -0.20 14.44
#